data_AF-A0A7Y7CYS9-F1
#
_entry.id   AF-A0A7Y7CYS9-F1
#
_cell.length_a   1.000
_cell.length_b   1.000
_cell.length_c   1.000
_cell.angle_alpha   90.00
_cell.angle_beta   90.00
_cell.angle_gamma   90.00
#
_symmetry.space_group_name_H-M   'P 1'
#
loop_
_entity.id
_entity.type
_entity.pdbx_description
1 polymer ?
#
loop_
_entity_poly.entity_id
_entity_poly.type
_entity_poly.pdbx_seq_one_letter_code
_entity_poly.pdbx_strand_id
1 'polypeptide(L)' 'MASDPQNRLLLENYYLPGDLRQQIDSFIDHYNHRRYHESLQNFTPVGVYFGRGESILKQRERIKRKTIENRRLLYHKSAA' A
#
# COMPACT_ATOMS: atom_id res chain seq x y z
N MET A 1 -0.97 31.10 27.37
CA MET A 1 -1.61 29.86 26.86
C MET A 1 -1.71 30.00 25.36
N ALA A 2 -0.63 29.67 24.63
CA ALA A 2 -0.58 29.77 23.18
C ALA A 2 -1.18 28.50 22.57
N SER A 3 -2.23 28.66 21.77
CA SER A 3 -2.83 27.58 20.98
C SER A 3 -1.98 27.30 19.74
N ASP A 4 -1.52 26.06 19.63
CA ASP A 4 -0.73 25.49 18.53
C ASP A 4 -1.50 25.56 17.18
N PRO A 5 -0.94 26.14 16.10
CA PRO A 5 -1.64 26.29 14.81
C PRO A 5 -1.47 25.09 13.86
N GLN A 6 -0.97 23.94 14.35
CA GLN A 6 -0.57 22.83 13.49
C GLN A 6 -1.71 21.83 13.21
N ASN A 7 -2.83 22.26 12.60
CA ASN A 7 -3.76 21.40 11.85
C ASN A 7 -4.87 22.22 11.16
N ARG A 8 -4.49 23.05 10.17
CA ARG A 8 -5.46 23.63 9.23
C ARG A 8 -5.56 22.72 8.00
N LEU A 9 -6.56 21.84 7.99
CA LEU A 9 -7.03 21.22 6.75
C LEU A 9 -7.67 22.32 5.88
N LEU A 10 -6.97 22.72 4.83
CA LEU A 10 -7.55 23.52 3.76
C LEU A 10 -8.52 22.62 2.98
N LEU A 11 -9.79 22.63 3.39
CA LEU A 11 -10.85 22.06 2.57
C LEU A 11 -11.06 23.02 1.38
N GLU A 12 -10.57 22.63 0.21
CA GLU A 12 -10.98 23.28 -1.03
C GLU A 12 -12.49 23.13 -1.16
N ASN A 13 -13.20 24.26 -1.03
CA ASN A 13 -14.64 24.29 -1.24
C ASN A 13 -14.90 24.13 -2.73
N TYR A 14 -15.42 22.97 -3.13
CA TYR A 14 -15.80 22.70 -4.51
C TYR A 14 -16.99 23.59 -4.89
N TYR A 15 -16.73 24.64 -5.67
CA TYR A 15 -17.74 25.60 -6.14
C TYR A 15 -18.76 25.00 -7.13
N LEU A 16 -18.52 23.78 -7.62
CA LEU A 16 -19.39 23.06 -8.55
C LEU A 16 -19.59 21.59 -8.09
N PRO A 17 -20.82 21.13 -7.82
CA PRO A 17 -21.09 19.77 -7.37
C PRO A 17 -20.60 18.66 -8.33
N GLY A 18 -20.46 18.96 -9.62
CA GLY A 18 -19.92 18.05 -10.63
C GLY A 18 -18.41 17.79 -10.46
N ASP A 19 -17.66 18.79 -10.01
CA ASP A 19 -16.22 18.66 -9.80
C ASP A 19 -15.92 17.85 -8.54
N LEU A 20 -16.70 18.07 -7.47
CA LEU A 20 -16.60 17.25 -6.26
C LEU A 20 -16.82 15.75 -6.56
N ARG A 21 -17.81 15.42 -7.38
CA ARG A 21 -18.08 14.02 -7.78
C ARG A 21 -16.89 13.41 -8.53
N GLN A 22 -16.36 14.12 -9.53
CA GLN A 22 -15.19 13.65 -10.27
C GLN A 22 -13.97 13.43 -9.37
N GLN A 23 -13.75 14.33 -8.39
CA GLN A 23 -12.64 14.20 -7.46
C GLN A 23 -12.83 13.03 -6.50
N ILE A 24 -14.05 12.79 -6.03
CA ILE A 24 -14.39 11.61 -5.22
C ILE A 24 -14.17 10.33 -6.05
N ASP A 25 -14.64 10.28 -7.29
CA ASP A 25 -14.48 9.10 -8.15
C ASP A 25 -13.00 8.80 -8.42
N SER A 26 -12.20 9.84 -8.69
CA SER A 26 -10.75 9.74 -8.85
C SER A 26 -10.07 9.21 -7.58
N PHE A 27 -10.47 9.72 -6.42
CA PHE A 27 -9.96 9.25 -5.13
C PHE A 27 -10.32 7.78 -4.87
N ILE A 28 -11.58 7.37 -5.10
CA ILE A 28 -12.04 6.00 -4.93
C ILE A 28 -11.25 5.05 -5.82
N ASP A 29 -11.05 5.41 -7.11
CA ASP A 29 -10.27 4.58 -8.02
C ASP A 29 -8.82 4.42 -7.56
N HIS A 30 -8.18 5.52 -7.19
CA HIS A 30 -6.81 5.48 -6.68
C HIS A 30 -6.70 4.61 -5.43
N TYR A 31 -7.57 4.82 -4.44
CA TYR A 31 -7.51 4.14 -3.15
C TYR A 31 -7.76 2.63 -3.28
N ASN A 32 -8.79 2.25 -4.07
CA ASN A 32 -9.24 0.86 -4.16
C ASN A 32 -8.43 0.03 -5.17
N HIS A 33 -7.99 0.61 -6.28
CA HIS A 33 -7.40 -0.16 -7.38
C HIS A 33 -5.89 0.03 -7.53
N ARG A 34 -5.36 1.21 -7.18
CA ARG A 34 -3.97 1.57 -7.51
C ARG A 34 -3.04 1.62 -6.31
N ARG A 35 -3.56 2.01 -5.14
CA ARG A 35 -2.78 2.18 -3.91
C ARG A 35 -2.62 0.87 -3.16
N TYR A 36 -1.37 0.49 -2.92
CA TYR A 36 -1.04 -0.58 -1.99
C TYR A 36 -1.03 -0.04 -0.56
N HIS A 37 -1.59 -0.80 0.38
CA HIS A 37 -1.67 -0.40 1.79
C HIS A 37 -0.87 -1.36 2.67
N GLU A 38 -0.02 -0.81 3.52
CA GLU A 38 0.84 -1.58 4.43
C GLU A 38 0.03 -2.41 5.43
N SER A 39 -1.06 -1.84 5.96
CA SER A 39 -2.01 -2.53 6.84
C SER A 39 -2.70 -3.73 6.17
N LEU A 40 -2.77 -3.71 4.83
CA LEU A 40 -3.27 -4.81 4.02
C LEU A 40 -2.14 -5.66 3.46
N GLN A 41 -0.99 -5.74 4.15
CA GLN A 41 0.17 -6.52 3.72
C GLN A 41 0.65 -6.14 2.31
N ASN A 42 0.57 -4.86 1.96
CA ASN A 42 0.88 -4.33 0.63
C ASN A 42 0.02 -4.98 -0.47
N PHE A 43 -1.29 -5.02 -0.24
CA PHE A 43 -2.31 -5.26 -1.25
C PHE A 43 -3.14 -4.00 -1.49
N THR A 44 -3.77 -3.95 -2.66
CA THR A 44 -4.85 -2.99 -2.95
C THR A 44 -6.14 -3.49 -2.27
N PRO A 45 -7.06 -2.59 -1.86
CA PRO A 45 -8.31 -3.01 -1.22
C PRO A 45 -9.13 -3.95 -2.12
N VAL A 46 -9.16 -3.69 -3.43
CA VAL A 46 -9.81 -4.57 -4.39
C VAL A 46 -9.20 -5.98 -4.42
N GLY A 47 -7.88 -6.08 -4.29
CA GLY A 47 -7.16 -7.36 -4.26
C GLY A 47 -7.46 -8.20 -3.01
N VAL A 48 -7.70 -7.52 -1.87
CA VAL A 48 -8.16 -8.16 -0.64
C VAL A 48 -9.60 -8.63 -0.79
N TYR A 49 -10.49 -7.77 -1.28
CA TYR A 49 -11.91 -8.07 -1.47
C TYR A 49 -12.14 -9.29 -2.36
N PHE A 50 -11.43 -9.39 -3.49
CA PHE A 50 -11.55 -10.55 -4.40
C PHE A 50 -10.77 -11.80 -3.94
N GLY A 51 -10.19 -11.81 -2.74
CA GLY A 51 -9.69 -13.03 -2.11
C GLY A 51 -8.40 -13.62 -2.73
N ARG A 52 -7.65 -12.86 -3.52
CA ARG A 52 -6.37 -13.33 -4.10
C ARG A 52 -5.16 -13.16 -3.16
N GLY A 53 -5.39 -12.64 -1.96
CA GLY A 53 -4.33 -12.29 -0.99
C GLY A 53 -3.48 -13.49 -0.54
N GLU A 54 -4.12 -14.59 -0.14
CA GLU A 54 -3.41 -15.71 0.50
C GLU A 54 -2.37 -16.38 -0.40
N SER A 55 -2.72 -16.64 -1.66
CA SER A 55 -1.81 -17.34 -2.59
C SER A 55 -0.57 -16.49 -2.89
N ILE A 56 -0.76 -15.18 -3.02
CA ILE A 56 0.34 -14.23 -3.21
C ILE A 56 1.21 -14.14 -1.95
N LEU A 57 0.63 -14.14 -0.75
CA LEU A 57 1.40 -14.14 0.50
C LEU A 57 2.25 -15.41 0.65
N LYS A 58 1.67 -16.58 0.41
CA LYS A 58 2.38 -17.87 0.44
C LYS A 58 3.55 -17.87 -0.57
N GLN A 59 3.33 -17.32 -1.76
CA GLN A 59 4.39 -17.20 -2.76
C GLN A 59 5.49 -16.21 -2.35
N ARG A 60 5.14 -15.06 -1.74
CA ARG A 60 6.11 -14.09 -1.21
C ARG A 60 6.97 -14.70 -0.12
N GLU A 61 6.38 -15.44 0.81
CA GLU A 61 7.11 -16.15 1.87
C GLU A 61 8.12 -17.15 1.29
N ARG A 62 7.67 -17.98 0.32
CA ARG A 62 8.54 -18.96 -0.35
C ARG A 62 9.74 -18.31 -1.03
N ILE A 63 9.51 -17.20 -1.75
CA ILE A 63 10.59 -16.44 -2.40
C ILE A 63 11.55 -15.88 -1.34
N LYS A 64 11.02 -15.26 -0.27
CA LYS A 64 11.84 -14.68 0.79
C LYS A 64 12.75 -15.72 1.44
N ARG A 65 12.23 -16.91 1.75
CA ARG A 65 13.01 -18.02 2.32
C ARG A 65 14.14 -18.44 1.38
N LYS A 66 13.83 -18.71 0.11
CA LYS A 66 14.82 -19.11 -0.90
C LYS A 66 15.93 -18.07 -1.08
N THR A 67 15.58 -16.78 -1.07
CA THR A 67 16.56 -15.68 -1.17
C THR A 67 17.49 -15.62 0.03
N ILE A 68 16.97 -15.83 1.25
CA ILE A 68 17.80 -15.86 2.47
C ILE A 68 18.75 -17.07 2.45
N GLU A 69 18.27 -18.26 2.07
CA GLU A 69 19.10 -19.47 1.95
C GLU A 69 20.23 -19.28 0.95
N ASN A 70 19.91 -18.77 -0.25
CA ASN A 70 20.91 -18.47 -1.27
C ASN A 70 21.96 -17.47 -0.77
N ARG A 71 21.53 -16.41 -0.07
CA ARG A 71 22.45 -15.41 0.50
C ARG A 71 23.39 -16.04 1.53
N ARG A 72 22.89 -16.93 2.39
CA ARG A 72 23.71 -17.66 3.36
C ARG A 72 24.74 -18.55 2.67
N LEU A 73 24.33 -19.30 1.64
CA LEU A 73 25.23 -20.19 0.90
C LEU A 73 26.35 -19.40 0.18
N LEU A 74 26.01 -18.28 -0.46
CA LEU A 74 27.02 -17.42 -1.09
C LEU A 74 28.00 -16.86 -0.06
N TYR A 75 27.52 -16.42 1.10
CA TYR A 75 28.37 -15.93 2.19
C TYR A 75 29.34 -17.00 2.69
N HIS A 76 28.86 -18.23 2.92
CA HIS A 76 29.73 -19.34 3.33
C HIS A 76 30.78 -19.70 2.27
N LYS A 77 30.42 -19.66 0.98
CA LYS A 77 31.37 -19.90 -0.11
C LYS A 77 32.44 -18.82 -0.22
N SER A 78 32.12 -17.56 0.08
CA SER A 78 33.10 -16.47 0.05
C SER A 78 33.99 -16.39 1.30
N ALA A 79 33.59 -17.04 2.39
CA ALA A 79 34.32 -17.06 3.65
C ALA A 79 35.22 -18.29 3.82
N ALA A 80 35.21 -19.21 2.85
CA ALA A 80 36.10 -20.37 2.73
C ALA A 80 37.20 -20.06 1.72
#